data_AF-A0A2D8EST4-F1
#
_entry.id   AF-A0A2D8EST4-F1
#
_cell.length_a   1.000
_cell.length_b   1.000
_cell.length_c   1.000
_cell.angle_alpha   90.00
_cell.angle_beta   90.00
_cell.angle_gamma   90.00
#
_symmetry.space_group_name_H-M   'P 1'
#
loop_
_entity.id
_entity.type
_entity.pdbx_description
1 polymer ?
#
loop_
_entity_poly.entity_id
_entity_poly.type
_entity_poly.pdbx_seq_one_letter_code
_entity_poly.pdbx_strand_id
1 'polypeptide(L)' 'MSGGFPYDFHTVEAIKNKISKQIADVKEHICYGVETESQLMYARGRLSGLETLLQDIKNLHKEDNDGTIDKT' A
#
# COMPACT_ATOMS: atom_id res chain seq x y z
N MET A 1 -13.61 16.62 -27.48
CA MET A 1 -14.24 15.76 -26.47
C MET A 1 -13.15 14.97 -25.78
N SER A 2 -12.62 15.46 -24.65
CA SER A 2 -11.65 14.73 -23.82
C SER A 2 -12.43 13.92 -22.77
N GLY A 3 -13.02 12.81 -23.21
CA GLY A 3 -13.66 11.85 -22.31
C GLY A 3 -12.61 10.96 -21.66
N GLY A 4 -11.77 11.52 -20.80
CA GLY A 4 -11.01 10.71 -19.85
C GLY A 4 -11.99 10.17 -18.83
N PHE A 5 -12.30 8.88 -18.87
CA PHE A 5 -12.94 8.23 -17.72
C PHE A 5 -12.07 8.54 -16.49
N PRO A 6 -12.61 9.06 -15.39
CA PRO A 6 -11.85 9.22 -14.16
C PRO A 6 -11.42 7.81 -13.75
N TYR A 7 -10.21 7.40 -14.07
CA TYR A 7 -9.63 6.18 -13.52
C TYR A 7 -9.32 6.47 -12.04
N ASP A 8 -10.41 6.49 -11.29
CA ASP A 8 -10.57 5.81 -10.02
C ASP A 8 -9.65 6.23 -8.88
N PHE A 9 -9.55 7.54 -8.66
CA PHE A 9 -9.00 8.12 -7.42
C PHE A 9 -9.57 7.41 -6.18
N HIS A 10 -10.88 7.10 -6.20
CA HIS A 10 -11.57 6.40 -5.12
C HIS A 10 -11.06 4.97 -4.91
N THR A 11 -10.79 4.20 -5.97
CA THR A 11 -10.21 2.86 -5.85
C THR A 11 -8.78 2.89 -5.35
N VAL A 12 -7.94 3.82 -5.83
CA VAL A 12 -6.56 3.95 -5.31
C VAL A 12 -6.57 4.31 -3.82
N GLU A 13 -7.45 5.22 -3.42
CA GLU A 13 -7.62 5.59 -2.02
C GLU A 13 -8.18 4.42 -1.18
N ALA A 14 -9.16 3.68 -1.70
CA ALA A 14 -9.70 2.48 -1.06
C ALA A 14 -8.62 1.40 -0.84
N ILE A 15 -7.75 1.18 -1.84
CA ILE A 15 -6.62 0.25 -1.73
C ILE A 15 -5.62 0.73 -0.68
N LYS A 16 -5.22 2.01 -0.70
CA LYS A 16 -4.32 2.60 0.31
C LYS A 16 -4.88 2.46 1.73
N ASN A 17 -6.17 2.72 1.90
CA ASN A 17 -6.86 2.57 3.18
C ASN A 17 -6.92 1.11 3.64
N LYS A 18 -7.22 0.17 2.73
CA LYS A 18 -7.24 -1.26 3.03
C LYS A 18 -5.85 -1.79 3.43
N ILE A 19 -4.78 -1.35 2.76
CA ILE A 19 -3.40 -1.71 3.10
C ILE A 19 -3.03 -1.11 4.46
N SER A 20 -3.36 0.17 4.70
CA SER A 20 -3.07 0.85 5.97
C SER A 20 -3.76 0.16 7.15
N LYS A 21 -5.00 -0.30 6.97
CA LYS A 21 -5.71 -1.10 7.99
C LYS A 21 -4.99 -2.42 8.27
N GLN A 22 -4.58 -3.14 7.23
CA GLN A 22 -3.83 -4.39 7.41
C GLN A 22 -2.47 -4.18 8.09
N ILE A 23 -1.77 -3.07 7.82
CA ILE A 23 -0.54 -2.71 8.53
C ILE A 23 -0.83 -2.52 10.03
N ALA A 24 -1.91 -1.83 10.38
CA ALA A 24 -2.32 -1.65 11.76
C ALA A 24 -2.66 -2.99 12.44
N ASP A 25 -3.45 -3.84 11.78
CA ASP A 25 -3.83 -5.17 12.27
C ASP A 25 -2.58 -6.05 12.51
N VAL A 26 -1.59 -6.00 11.60
CA VAL A 26 -0.33 -6.75 11.76
C VAL A 26 0.51 -6.19 12.91
N LYS A 27 0.57 -4.86 13.09
CA LYS A 27 1.26 -4.23 14.23
C LYS A 27 0.62 -4.62 15.56
N GLU A 28 -0.70 -4.63 15.63
CA GLU A 28 -1.44 -5.09 16.81
C GLU A 28 -1.16 -6.58 17.10
N HIS A 29 -1.20 -7.44 16.07
CA HIS A 29 -0.85 -8.85 16.21
C HIS A 29 0.58 -9.05 16.69
N ILE A 30 1.56 -8.26 16.22
CA ILE A 30 2.94 -8.31 16.72
C ILE A 30 3.01 -7.94 18.21
N CYS A 31 2.26 -6.93 18.65
CA CYS A 31 2.29 -6.48 20.04
C CYS A 31 1.57 -7.44 21.02
N TYR A 32 0.48 -8.06 20.59
CA TYR A 32 -0.44 -8.75 21.50
C TYR A 32 -0.74 -10.21 21.15
N GLY A 33 -0.41 -10.68 19.95
CA GLY A 33 -0.81 -12.00 19.45
C GLY A 33 0.33 -12.91 18.99
N VAL A 34 1.58 -12.47 19.11
CA VAL A 34 2.75 -13.29 18.78
C VAL A 34 3.23 -14.00 20.04
N GLU A 35 3.26 -15.32 20.00
CA GLU A 35 3.66 -16.20 21.11
C GLU A 35 4.99 -16.92 20.82
N THR A 36 5.44 -16.91 19.57
CA THR A 36 6.64 -17.63 19.12
C THR A 36 7.50 -16.79 18.17
N GLU A 37 8.79 -17.09 18.13
CA GLU A 37 9.73 -16.41 17.22
C GLU A 37 9.33 -16.59 15.75
N SER A 38 8.90 -17.78 15.34
CA SER A 38 8.43 -18.04 13.97
C SER A 38 7.24 -17.16 13.58
N GLN A 39 6.28 -16.96 14.50
CA GLN A 39 5.16 -16.02 14.28
C GLN A 39 5.65 -14.58 14.17
N LEU A 40 6.62 -14.17 15.00
CA LEU A 40 7.22 -12.84 14.92
C LEU A 40 7.89 -12.61 13.56
N MET A 41 8.69 -13.56 13.09
CA MET A 41 9.38 -13.47 11.80
C MET A 41 8.38 -13.38 10.64
N TYR A 42 7.33 -14.19 10.67
CA TYR A 42 6.27 -14.15 9.67
C TYR A 42 5.52 -12.80 9.67
N ALA A 43 5.13 -12.31 10.85
CA ALA A 43 4.45 -11.04 11.00
C ALA A 43 5.32 -9.86 10.55
N ARG A 44 6.62 -9.89 10.85
CA ARG A 44 7.60 -8.89 10.37
C ARG A 44 7.73 -8.92 8.84
N GLY A 45 7.80 -10.09 8.22
CA GLY A 45 7.86 -10.22 6.76
C GLY A 45 6.60 -9.66 6.09
N ARG A 46 5.42 -9.98 6.64
CA ARG A 46 4.14 -9.42 6.17
C ARG A 46 4.09 -7.91 6.31
N LEU A 47 4.52 -7.37 7.45
CA LEU A 47 4.54 -5.94 7.69
C LEU A 47 5.41 -5.21 6.67
N SER A 48 6.64 -5.71 6.45
CA SER A 48 7.56 -5.13 5.48
C SER A 48 6.99 -5.15 4.06
N GLY A 49 6.35 -6.25 3.65
CA GLY A 49 5.73 -6.34 2.32
C GLY A 49 4.59 -5.33 2.12
N LEU A 50 3.74 -5.14 3.14
CA LEU A 50 2.64 -4.18 3.09
C LEU A 50 3.13 -2.72 3.07
N GLU A 51 4.18 -2.40 3.84
CA GLU A 51 4.77 -1.06 3.86
C GLU A 51 5.44 -0.72 2.52
N THR A 52 6.14 -1.67 1.91
CA THR A 52 6.70 -1.52 0.55
C THR A 52 5.58 -1.31 -0.48
N LEU A 53 4.55 -2.17 -0.48
CA LEU A 53 3.43 -2.05 -1.42
C LEU A 53 2.72 -0.69 -1.30
N LEU A 54 2.55 -0.19 -0.07
CA LEU A 54 1.95 1.13 0.15
C LEU A 54 2.81 2.25 -0.44
N GLN A 55 4.14 2.15 -0.37
CA GLN A 55 5.05 3.11 -0.99
C GLN A 55 5.00 3.03 -2.51
N ASP A 56 5.03 1.83 -3.09
CA ASP A 56 4.96 1.65 -4.54
C ASP A 56 3.67 2.26 -5.12
N ILE A 57 2.53 2.04 -4.49
CA ILE A 57 1.25 2.64 -4.90
C ILE A 57 1.27 4.17 -4.78
N LYS A 58 1.94 4.72 -3.76
CA LYS A 58 2.09 6.18 -3.62
C LYS A 58 2.97 6.75 -4.73
N ASN A 59 4.04 6.06 -5.09
CA ASN A 59 4.96 6.45 -6.15
C ASN A 59 4.27 6.41 -7.52
N LEU A 60 3.58 5.31 -7.83
CA LEU A 60 2.82 5.17 -9.08
C LEU A 60 1.76 6.28 -9.23
N HIS A 61 0.98 6.54 -8.18
CA HIS A 61 -0.01 7.62 -8.22
C HIS A 61 0.62 9.02 -8.26
N LYS A 62 1.90 9.18 -7.87
CA LYS A 62 2.63 10.44 -8.03
C LYS A 62 3.13 10.60 -9.47
N GLU A 63 3.70 9.55 -10.06
CA GLU A 63 4.15 9.52 -11.46
C GLU A 63 3.01 9.82 -12.43
N ASP A 64 1.82 9.25 -12.19
CA ASP A 64 0.61 9.52 -12.98
C ASP A 64 0.14 10.99 -12.89
N ASN A 65 0.32 11.64 -11.73
CA ASN A 65 -0.10 13.04 -11.51
C ASN A 65 0.95 14.08 -11.93
N ASP A 66 2.24 13.71 -11.98
CA ASP A 66 3.36 14.62 -12.30
C ASP A 66 3.66 14.72 -13.81
N GLY A 67 2.93 13.95 -14.64
CA GLY A 67 2.90 14.18 -16.08
C GLY A 67 4.24 14.05 -16.81
N THR A 68 5.20 13.28 -16.31
CA THR A 68 6.40 12.92 -17.09
C THR A 68 6.09 11.78 -18.04
N ILE A 69 5.19 12.04 -19.00
CA ILE A 69 5.31 11.43 -20.33
C ILE A 69 6.61 11.96 -20.92
N ASP A 70 7.71 11.23 -20.71
CA ASP A 70 8.91 11.44 -21.51
C ASP A 70 8.52 11.17 -22.96
N LYS A 71 8.28 12.25 -23.71
CA LYS A 71 8.16 12.21 -25.16
C LYS A 71 9.58 12.22 -25.69
N THR A 72 10.12 11.03 -25.93
CA THR A 72 11.26 10.85 -26.83
C THR A 72 10.91 9.84 -27.90
#